data_AF-A0A7S1TLP7-F1
#
_entry.id   AF-A0A7S1TLP7-F1
#
_cell.length_a   1.000
_cell.length_b   1.000
_cell.length_c   1.000
_cell.angle_alpha   90.00
_cell.angle_beta   90.00
_cell.angle_gamma   90.00
#
_symmetry.space_group_name_H-M   'P 1'
#
loop_
_entity.id
_entity.type
_entity.pdbx_description
1 polymer ?
#
loop_
_entity_poly.entity_id
_entity_poly.type
_entity_poly.pdbx_seq_one_letter_code
_entity_poly.pdbx_strand_id
1 'polypeptide(L)'
;RLEREVRRHGAVPATVAVLRGVLHIGLDDAQLEALAKLGTRARKVSRRDLAFVAAQRMNGATTVAATLYACELADIPLFATGGLGGVHRGASESFDISADILELARSRAMVVCAGVKSVLDIAKTLELLETAGVAACALGQNTFPAFYTRSSKIPAPIVLASERDA
;
A
#
# COMPACT_ATOMS: atom_id res chain seq x y z
N ARG A 1 1.82 3.37 17.73
CA ARG A 1 0.55 4.14 17.77
C ARG A 1 -0.53 3.47 16.92
N LEU A 2 -0.29 3.27 15.62
CA LEU A 2 -1.24 2.64 14.70
C LEU A 2 -1.71 1.26 15.17
N GLU A 3 -0.79 0.35 15.53
CA GLU A 3 -1.22 -0.99 15.94
C GLU A 3 -2.09 -1.00 17.22
N ARG A 4 -1.94 -0.01 18.11
CA ARG A 4 -2.83 0.13 19.28
C ARG A 4 -4.22 0.57 18.86
N GLU A 5 -4.30 1.43 17.84
CA GLU A 5 -5.56 1.91 17.28
C GLU A 5 -6.36 0.77 16.63
N VAL A 6 -5.66 -0.10 15.89
CA VAL A 6 -6.24 -1.31 15.28
C VAL A 6 -6.78 -2.25 16.36
N ARG A 7 -5.97 -2.54 17.40
CA ARG A 7 -6.40 -3.38 18.54
C ARG A 7 -7.60 -2.79 19.29
N ARG A 8 -7.65 -1.46 19.45
CA ARG A 8 -8.79 -0.76 20.08
C ARG A 8 -10.11 -0.95 19.34
N HIS A 9 -10.05 -1.17 18.03
CA HIS A 9 -11.20 -1.47 17.18
C HIS A 9 -11.46 -2.97 17.01
N GLY A 10 -10.82 -3.83 17.80
CA GLY A 10 -11.08 -5.27 17.81
C GLY A 10 -10.38 -6.08 16.71
N ALA A 11 -9.53 -5.45 15.90
CA ALA A 11 -8.76 -6.12 14.86
C ALA A 11 -7.34 -6.48 15.33
N VAL A 12 -6.73 -7.48 14.67
CA VAL A 12 -5.34 -7.90 14.93
C VAL A 12 -4.41 -7.24 13.90
N PRO A 13 -3.48 -6.37 14.31
CA PRO A 13 -2.52 -5.78 13.39
C PRO A 13 -1.42 -6.77 13.02
N ALA A 14 -1.03 -6.79 11.75
CA ALA A 14 0.08 -7.58 11.23
C ALA A 14 1.02 -6.68 10.41
N THR A 15 1.96 -6.01 11.07
CA THR A 15 2.98 -5.22 10.36
C THR A 15 3.88 -6.14 9.53
N VAL A 16 4.18 -5.78 8.28
CA VAL A 16 4.93 -6.62 7.34
C VAL A 16 6.31 -6.03 7.02
N ALA A 17 7.36 -6.83 7.13
CA ALA A 17 8.71 -6.45 6.75
C ALA A 17 9.54 -7.67 6.35
N VAL A 18 10.68 -7.44 5.70
CA VAL A 18 11.69 -8.48 5.51
C VAL A 18 12.78 -8.29 6.56
N LEU A 19 13.02 -9.28 7.42
CA LEU A 19 14.07 -9.25 8.43
C LEU A 19 15.03 -10.40 8.21
N ARG A 20 16.31 -10.10 8.02
CA ARG A 20 17.37 -11.07 7.72
C ARG A 20 16.99 -12.06 6.60
N GLY A 21 16.30 -11.55 5.57
CA GLY A 21 15.82 -12.31 4.42
C GLY A 21 14.51 -13.08 4.61
N VAL A 22 13.88 -13.01 5.79
CA VAL A 22 12.59 -13.66 6.04
C VAL A 22 11.47 -12.62 5.91
N LEU A 23 10.45 -12.92 5.11
CA LEU A 23 9.23 -12.11 5.04
C LEU A 23 8.39 -12.39 6.29
N HIS A 24 8.32 -11.41 7.19
CA HIS A 24 7.53 -11.47 8.40
C HIS A 24 6.16 -10.82 8.19
N ILE A 25 5.12 -11.48 8.71
CA ILE A 25 3.74 -11.01 8.70
C ILE A 25 3.29 -10.95 10.16
N GLY A 26 3.25 -9.75 10.71
CA GLY A 26 3.24 -9.53 12.16
C GLY A 26 4.66 -9.41 12.69
N LEU A 27 4.96 -8.27 13.31
CA LEU A 27 6.21 -8.00 13.99
C LEU A 27 5.93 -7.84 15.49
N ASP A 28 6.87 -8.30 16.31
CA ASP A 28 6.90 -7.95 17.73
C ASP A 28 7.46 -6.51 17.94
N ASP A 29 7.33 -6.00 19.17
CA ASP A 29 7.77 -4.64 19.51
C ASP A 29 9.28 -4.44 19.28
N ALA A 30 10.10 -5.46 19.54
CA ALA A 30 11.55 -5.39 19.36
C ALA A 30 11.95 -5.35 17.88
N GLN A 31 11.26 -6.12 17.04
CA GLN A 31 11.43 -6.14 15.59
C GLN A 31 10.97 -4.82 14.96
N LEU A 32 9.84 -4.26 15.41
CA LEU A 32 9.37 -2.94 15.00
C LEU A 32 10.39 -1.85 15.35
N GLU A 33 10.90 -1.85 16.58
CA GLU A 33 11.90 -0.89 17.03
C GLU A 33 13.22 -1.04 16.26
N ALA A 34 13.66 -2.27 16.01
CA ALA A 34 14.84 -2.54 15.20
C ALA A 34 14.69 -2.03 13.76
N LEU A 35 13.54 -2.26 13.13
CA LEU A 35 13.25 -1.76 11.78
C LEU A 35 13.22 -0.22 11.76
N ALA A 36 12.62 0.41 12.76
CA ALA A 36 12.59 1.87 12.89
C ALA A 36 14.01 2.47 13.04
N LYS A 37 14.87 1.83 13.85
CA LYS A 37 16.28 2.23 14.03
C LYS A 37 17.13 2.03 12.78
N LEU A 38 16.79 1.07 11.92
CA LEU A 38 17.47 0.92 10.62
C LEU A 38 17.21 2.13 9.72
N GLY A 39 15.98 2.67 9.73
CA GLY A 39 15.60 3.82 8.91
C GLY A 39 15.90 3.57 7.43
N THR A 40 16.63 4.50 6.79
CA THR A 40 17.01 4.41 5.38
C THR A 40 17.99 3.27 5.06
N ARG A 41 18.61 2.63 6.06
CA ARG A 41 19.44 1.43 5.86
C ARG A 41 18.61 0.18 5.58
N ALA A 42 17.33 0.16 5.97
CA ALA A 42 16.43 -0.89 5.53
C ALA A 42 16.11 -0.64 4.04
N ARG A 43 16.35 -1.63 3.19
CA ARG A 43 16.06 -1.51 1.76
C ARG A 43 14.56 -1.31 1.58
N LYS A 44 14.14 -0.41 0.69
CA LYS A 44 12.75 -0.34 0.22
C LYS A 44 12.48 -1.54 -0.69
N VAL A 45 11.56 -2.41 -0.32
CA VAL A 45 11.33 -3.71 -0.97
C VAL A 45 9.99 -3.71 -1.69
N SER A 46 10.02 -3.68 -3.02
CA SER A 46 8.84 -3.97 -3.84
C SER A 46 8.79 -5.46 -4.20
N ARG A 47 7.75 -5.90 -4.92
CA ARG A 47 7.54 -7.30 -5.33
C ARG A 47 8.79 -7.93 -5.95
N ARG A 48 9.42 -7.23 -6.90
CA ARG A 48 10.62 -7.69 -7.61
C ARG A 48 11.85 -7.84 -6.72
N ASP A 49 11.90 -7.12 -5.60
CA ASP A 49 13.06 -7.09 -4.70
C ASP A 49 13.03 -8.27 -3.70
N LEU A 50 11.86 -8.86 -3.45
CA LEU A 50 11.66 -9.87 -2.40
C LEU A 50 12.66 -11.03 -2.48
N ALA A 51 12.81 -11.63 -3.66
CA ALA A 51 13.71 -12.77 -3.86
C ALA A 51 15.18 -12.40 -3.59
N PHE A 52 15.60 -11.23 -4.06
CA PHE A 52 16.97 -10.75 -3.84
C PHE A 52 17.24 -10.47 -2.36
N VAL A 53 16.34 -9.75 -1.69
CA VAL A 53 16.47 -9.42 -0.25
C VAL A 53 16.47 -10.70 0.59
N ALA A 54 15.64 -11.68 0.24
CA ALA A 54 15.61 -12.98 0.88
C ALA A 54 16.94 -13.72 0.74
N ALA A 55 17.44 -13.86 -0.49
CA ALA A 55 18.69 -14.56 -0.79
C ALA A 55 19.91 -13.91 -0.09
N GLN A 56 19.94 -12.58 -0.04
CA GLN A 56 21.02 -11.81 0.57
C GLN A 56 20.88 -11.66 2.10
N ARG A 57 19.85 -12.27 2.70
CA ARG A 57 19.56 -12.15 4.15
C ARG A 57 19.51 -10.70 4.62
N MET A 58 18.97 -9.81 3.80
CA MET A 58 18.90 -8.37 4.08
C MET A 58 17.67 -8.01 4.92
N ASN A 59 17.71 -6.84 5.56
CA ASN A 59 16.53 -6.22 6.14
C ASN A 59 15.90 -5.25 5.14
N GLY A 60 14.57 -5.19 5.11
CA GLY A 60 13.85 -4.34 4.19
C GLY A 60 12.45 -3.95 4.66
N ALA A 61 12.09 -2.70 4.38
CA ALA A 61 10.75 -2.16 4.57
C ALA A 61 9.93 -2.42 3.30
N THR A 62 8.82 -3.13 3.45
CA THR A 62 7.97 -3.52 2.31
C THR A 62 7.17 -2.32 1.80
N THR A 63 7.06 -2.18 0.48
CA THR A 63 6.09 -1.27 -0.16
C THR A 63 4.71 -1.90 -0.20
N VAL A 64 3.70 -1.15 -0.62
CA VAL A 64 2.33 -1.67 -0.80
C VAL A 64 2.33 -2.93 -1.69
N ALA A 65 3.00 -2.93 -2.83
CA ALA A 65 3.16 -4.11 -3.68
C ALA A 65 3.68 -5.36 -2.93
N ALA A 66 4.76 -5.23 -2.15
CA ALA A 66 5.31 -6.36 -1.40
C ALA A 66 4.42 -6.77 -0.21
N THR A 67 3.73 -5.80 0.42
CA THR A 67 2.78 -6.07 1.50
C THR A 67 1.53 -6.79 0.98
N LEU A 68 0.99 -6.39 -0.18
CA LEU A 68 -0.13 -7.07 -0.84
C LEU A 68 0.20 -8.54 -1.14
N TYR A 69 1.41 -8.81 -1.64
CA TYR A 69 1.85 -10.19 -1.80
C TYR A 69 1.88 -10.96 -0.47
N ALA A 70 2.31 -10.32 0.61
CA ALA A 70 2.29 -10.94 1.94
C ALA A 70 0.85 -11.20 2.42
N CYS A 71 -0.08 -10.28 2.15
CA CYS A 71 -1.51 -10.45 2.43
C CYS A 71 -2.08 -11.67 1.70
N GLU A 72 -1.77 -11.87 0.41
CA GLU A 72 -2.19 -13.05 -0.33
C GLU A 72 -1.65 -14.35 0.27
N LEU A 73 -0.38 -14.37 0.68
CA LEU A 73 0.22 -15.56 1.29
C LEU A 73 -0.39 -15.93 2.64
N ALA A 74 -0.90 -14.95 3.37
CA ALA A 74 -1.45 -15.13 4.71
C ALA A 74 -2.98 -15.05 4.77
N ASP A 75 -3.66 -14.96 3.61
CA ASP A 75 -5.11 -14.79 3.50
C ASP A 75 -5.64 -13.61 4.33
N ILE A 76 -4.92 -12.48 4.30
CA ILE A 76 -5.31 -11.25 5.00
C ILE A 76 -6.12 -10.37 4.03
N PRO A 77 -7.42 -10.14 4.29
CA PRO A 77 -8.31 -9.48 3.32
C PRO A 77 -8.24 -7.95 3.36
N LEU A 78 -7.55 -7.35 4.35
CA LEU A 78 -7.55 -5.91 4.55
C LEU A 78 -6.14 -5.39 4.86
N PHE A 79 -5.72 -4.36 4.11
CA PHE A 79 -4.45 -3.68 4.29
C PHE A 79 -4.65 -2.17 4.42
N ALA A 80 -4.21 -1.59 5.52
CA ALA A 80 -4.24 -0.14 5.73
C ALA A 80 -2.86 0.49 5.48
N THR A 81 -2.82 1.56 4.70
CA THR A 81 -1.60 2.33 4.41
C THR A 81 -1.90 3.83 4.31
N GLY A 82 -0.85 4.66 4.32
CA GLY A 82 -1.02 6.09 4.12
C GLY A 82 -1.50 6.42 2.71
N GLY A 83 -0.76 5.98 1.70
CA GLY A 83 -1.05 6.31 0.31
C GLY A 83 -0.38 5.34 -0.65
N LEU A 84 -1.08 5.00 -1.73
CA LEU A 84 -0.62 4.09 -2.75
C LEU A 84 0.50 4.68 -3.59
N GLY A 85 1.32 3.83 -4.20
CA GLY A 85 2.02 4.17 -5.44
C GLY A 85 1.02 4.32 -6.59
N GLY A 86 1.51 4.77 -7.74
CA GLY A 86 0.68 5.02 -8.90
C GLY A 86 1.52 5.45 -10.09
N VAL A 87 0.89 6.20 -10.99
CA VAL A 87 1.57 6.79 -12.15
C VAL A 87 2.32 8.03 -11.72
N HIS A 88 3.62 8.10 -12.03
CA HIS A 88 4.41 9.29 -11.75
C HIS A 88 4.11 10.39 -12.77
N ARG A 89 4.33 11.65 -12.37
CA ARG A 89 4.27 12.77 -13.31
C ARG A 89 5.40 12.62 -14.34
N GLY A 90 5.08 12.71 -15.64
CA GLY A 90 6.03 12.42 -16.73
C GLY A 90 6.15 10.93 -17.10
N ALA A 91 5.21 10.09 -16.67
CA ALA A 91 5.19 8.67 -17.04
C ALA A 91 4.88 8.42 -18.52
N SER A 92 4.34 9.40 -19.27
CA SER A 92 4.14 9.28 -20.72
C SER A 92 5.46 9.10 -21.48
N GLU A 93 6.55 9.63 -20.93
CA GLU A 93 7.89 9.55 -21.51
C GLU A 93 8.76 8.52 -20.78
N SER A 94 8.65 8.47 -19.44
CA SER A 94 9.55 7.65 -18.59
C SER A 94 9.05 6.24 -18.28
N PHE A 95 7.73 6.01 -18.42
CA PHE A 95 7.05 4.79 -17.97
C PHE A 95 7.25 4.49 -16.48
N ASP A 96 7.53 5.52 -15.66
CA ASP A 96 7.65 5.38 -14.20
C ASP A 96 6.25 5.18 -13.57
N ILE A 97 5.86 3.90 -13.48
CA ILE A 97 4.57 3.45 -12.98
C ILE A 97 4.82 2.46 -11.85
N SER A 98 4.16 2.68 -10.71
CA SER A 98 4.32 1.82 -9.56
C SER A 98 3.77 0.41 -9.79
N ALA A 99 4.53 -0.59 -9.34
CA ALA A 99 4.10 -1.99 -9.29
C ALA A 99 2.84 -2.20 -8.42
N ASP A 100 2.49 -1.25 -7.55
CA ASP A 100 1.30 -1.31 -6.71
C ASP A 100 0.03 -1.54 -7.56
N ILE A 101 -0.07 -0.98 -8.76
CA ILE A 101 -1.24 -1.13 -9.65
C ILE A 101 -1.48 -2.59 -10.06
N LEU A 102 -0.41 -3.27 -10.49
CA LEU A 102 -0.53 -4.67 -10.93
C LEU A 102 -0.67 -5.64 -9.75
N GLU A 103 -0.13 -5.30 -8.58
CA GLU A 103 -0.36 -6.11 -7.37
C GLU A 103 -1.79 -5.95 -6.86
N LEU A 104 -2.38 -4.75 -6.92
CA LEU A 104 -3.80 -4.55 -6.62
C LEU A 104 -4.69 -5.38 -7.56
N ALA A 105 -4.38 -5.45 -8.85
CA ALA A 105 -5.13 -6.25 -9.81
C ALA A 105 -5.05 -7.77 -9.59
N ARG A 106 -4.05 -8.24 -8.84
CA ARG A 106 -3.84 -9.67 -8.55
C ARG A 106 -4.30 -10.07 -7.15
N SER A 107 -4.37 -9.10 -6.23
CA SER A 107 -4.68 -9.34 -4.83
C SER A 107 -6.19 -9.31 -4.58
N ARG A 108 -6.62 -10.13 -3.62
CA ARG A 108 -7.97 -10.14 -3.03
C ARG A 108 -8.09 -9.19 -1.85
N ALA A 109 -6.97 -8.63 -1.37
CA ALA A 109 -6.98 -7.73 -0.23
C ALA A 109 -7.47 -6.34 -0.64
N MET A 110 -8.39 -5.78 0.16
CA MET A 110 -8.80 -4.39 0.04
C MET A 110 -7.73 -3.49 0.66
N VAL A 111 -7.35 -2.42 -0.04
CA VAL A 111 -6.41 -1.42 0.49
C VAL A 111 -7.12 -0.14 0.91
N VAL A 112 -7.03 0.19 2.20
CA VAL A 112 -7.52 1.45 2.76
C VAL A 112 -6.39 2.46 2.79
N CYS A 113 -6.59 3.61 2.14
CA CYS A 113 -5.58 4.67 2.04
C CYS A 113 -6.19 6.06 1.83
N ALA A 114 -5.36 7.11 1.94
CA ALA A 114 -5.74 8.48 1.62
C ALA A 114 -5.55 8.82 0.13
N GLY A 115 -5.72 7.84 -0.77
CA GLY A 115 -5.44 7.96 -2.20
C GLY A 115 -3.99 7.62 -2.56
N VAL A 116 -3.48 8.25 -3.61
CA VAL A 116 -2.10 8.05 -4.09
C VAL A 116 -1.19 9.15 -3.52
N LYS A 117 0.10 8.85 -3.31
CA LYS A 117 1.07 9.83 -2.77
C LYS A 117 1.05 11.14 -3.57
N SER A 118 1.21 12.28 -2.90
CA SER A 118 1.07 13.63 -3.48
C SER A 118 2.01 13.97 -4.64
N VAL A 119 3.07 13.19 -4.83
CA VAL A 119 4.03 13.33 -5.93
C VAL A 119 3.54 12.73 -7.26
N LEU A 120 2.41 12.02 -7.25
CA LEU A 120 1.90 11.23 -8.37
C LEU A 120 0.86 11.98 -9.20
N ASP A 121 0.59 11.44 -10.39
CA ASP A 121 -0.48 11.85 -11.28
C ASP A 121 -1.75 11.05 -10.96
N ILE A 122 -2.71 11.70 -10.29
CA ILE A 122 -3.94 11.05 -9.83
C ILE A 122 -4.79 10.60 -11.02
N ALA A 123 -4.97 11.46 -12.02
CA ALA A 123 -5.83 11.16 -13.17
C ALA A 123 -5.29 9.94 -13.91
N LYS A 124 -4.00 9.94 -14.28
CA LYS A 124 -3.39 8.79 -14.95
C LYS A 124 -3.38 7.53 -14.08
N THR A 125 -3.30 7.68 -12.76
CA THR A 125 -3.39 6.52 -11.87
C THR A 125 -4.78 5.90 -11.89
N LEU A 126 -5.84 6.71 -11.84
CA LEU A 126 -7.22 6.22 -11.92
C LEU A 126 -7.49 5.52 -13.25
N GLU A 127 -7.00 6.05 -14.38
CA GLU A 127 -7.10 5.41 -15.70
C GLU A 127 -6.43 4.04 -15.75
N LEU A 128 -5.25 3.89 -15.13
CA LEU A 128 -4.60 2.58 -15.06
C LEU A 128 -5.29 1.61 -14.10
N LEU A 129 -5.86 2.09 -13.00
CA LEU A 129 -6.66 1.26 -12.10
C LEU A 129 -7.91 0.74 -12.84
N GLU A 130 -8.60 1.60 -13.59
CA GLU A 130 -9.71 1.21 -14.45
C GLU A 130 -9.27 0.16 -15.47
N THR A 131 -8.19 0.43 -16.21
CA THR A 131 -7.63 -0.50 -17.22
C THR A 131 -7.28 -1.86 -16.61
N ALA A 132 -6.77 -1.86 -15.36
CA ALA A 132 -6.39 -3.08 -14.65
C ALA A 132 -7.57 -3.79 -13.97
N GLY A 133 -8.80 -3.26 -14.05
CA GLY A 133 -9.98 -3.81 -13.41
C GLY A 133 -10.01 -3.63 -11.89
N VAL A 134 -9.29 -2.66 -11.35
CA VAL A 134 -9.22 -2.36 -9.92
C VAL A 134 -10.24 -1.28 -9.56
N ALA A 135 -11.19 -1.61 -8.68
CA ALA A 135 -12.15 -0.65 -8.17
C ALA A 135 -11.48 0.40 -7.27
N ALA A 136 -11.66 1.68 -7.61
CA ALA A 136 -11.18 2.81 -6.83
C ALA A 136 -12.35 3.57 -6.22
N CYS A 137 -12.47 3.52 -4.89
CA CYS A 137 -13.59 4.08 -4.16
C CYS A 137 -13.16 5.24 -3.25
N ALA A 138 -14.04 6.24 -3.08
CA ALA A 138 -13.92 7.26 -2.05
C ALA A 138 -15.02 7.08 -1.00
N LEU A 139 -14.64 7.10 0.28
CA LEU A 139 -15.57 6.98 1.40
C LEU A 139 -16.07 8.37 1.81
N GLY A 140 -17.39 8.58 1.75
CA GLY A 140 -18.07 9.79 2.24
C GLY A 140 -17.78 11.07 1.46
N GLN A 141 -17.20 11.00 0.26
CA GLN A 141 -16.87 12.18 -0.55
C GLN A 141 -16.89 11.88 -2.06
N ASN A 142 -17.25 12.90 -2.85
CA ASN A 142 -17.42 12.79 -4.31
C ASN A 142 -16.12 12.95 -5.11
N THR A 143 -15.02 13.33 -4.46
CA THR A 143 -13.73 13.54 -5.11
C THR A 143 -12.70 12.58 -4.55
N PHE A 144 -11.80 12.11 -5.41
CA PHE A 144 -10.69 11.27 -4.99
C PHE A 144 -9.74 12.05 -4.07
N PRO A 145 -9.29 11.50 -2.93
CA PRO A 145 -8.37 12.17 -2.02
C PRO A 145 -6.95 12.27 -2.61
N ALA A 146 -6.24 13.34 -2.27
CA ALA A 146 -4.88 13.63 -2.77
C ALA A 146 -3.84 13.54 -1.63
N PHE A 147 -3.92 12.46 -0.84
CA PHE A 147 -3.04 12.17 0.29
C PHE A 147 -3.12 13.22 1.41
N TYR A 148 -2.37 14.32 1.30
CA TYR A 148 -2.39 15.39 2.31
C TYR A 148 -3.65 16.26 2.23
N THR A 149 -4.28 16.38 1.06
CA THR A 149 -5.51 17.16 0.89
C THR A 149 -6.71 16.23 0.72
N ARG A 150 -7.82 16.59 1.36
CA ARG A 150 -9.06 15.80 1.31
C ARG A 150 -9.61 15.66 -0.12
N SER A 151 -9.41 16.69 -0.95
CA SER A 151 -9.86 16.69 -2.35
C SER A 151 -8.71 16.95 -3.30
N SER A 152 -8.71 16.19 -4.40
CA SER A 152 -7.90 16.42 -5.60
C SER A 152 -8.61 17.28 -6.65
N LYS A 153 -9.90 17.60 -6.45
CA LYS A 153 -10.85 18.08 -7.46
C LYS A 153 -11.13 17.10 -8.61
N ILE A 154 -10.56 15.90 -8.59
CA ILE A 154 -10.87 14.83 -9.53
C ILE A 154 -12.04 14.02 -8.95
N PRO A 155 -13.11 13.75 -9.73
CA PRO A 155 -14.21 12.90 -9.28
C PRO A 155 -13.71 11.52 -8.84
N ALA A 156 -14.29 11.00 -7.77
CA ALA A 156 -14.05 9.61 -7.38
C ALA A 156 -14.78 8.67 -8.36
N PRO A 157 -14.16 7.59 -8.86
CA PRO A 157 -14.83 6.64 -9.75
C PRO A 157 -16.06 5.99 -9.10
N ILE A 158 -15.94 5.63 -7.83
CA ILE A 158 -17.03 5.07 -7.01
C ILE A 158 -17.07 5.83 -5.68
N VAL A 159 -18.27 6.13 -5.18
CA VAL A 159 -18.49 6.77 -3.87
C VAL A 159 -19.23 5.79 -2.97
N LEU A 160 -18.66 5.54 -1.79
CA LEU A 160 -19.27 4.73 -0.75
C LEU A 160 -19.83 5.64 0.34
N ALA A 161 -21.04 5.38 0.80
CA ALA A 161 -21.67 6.20 1.84
C ALA A 161 -21.10 5.87 3.23
N SER A 162 -20.75 4.61 3.47
CA SER A 162 -20.22 4.12 4.74
C SER A 162 -19.24 2.97 4.56
N GLU A 163 -18.53 2.62 5.63
CA GLU A 163 -17.63 1.47 5.69
C GLU A 163 -18.37 0.13 5.52
N ARG A 164 -19.70 0.10 5.68
CA ARG A 164 -20.52 -1.11 5.44
C ARG A 164 -20.78 -1.37 3.96
N ASP A 165 -20.67 -0.34 3.12
CA ASP A 165 -20.88 -0.46 1.67
C ASP A 165 -19.60 -0.90 0.95
N ALA A 166 -18.47 -0.91 1.66
CA ALA A 166 -17.16 -1.39 1.20
C ALA A 166 -17.06 -2.91 1.35
#